data_AF-A0A6U9WW99-F1
#
_entry.id   AF-A0A6U9WW99-F1
#
_cell.length_a   1.000
_cell.length_b   1.000
_cell.length_c   1.000
_cell.angle_alpha   90.00
_cell.angle_beta   90.00
_cell.angle_gamma   90.00
#
_symmetry.space_group_name_H-M   'P 1'
#
loop_
_entity.id
_entity.type
_entity.pdbx_description
1 polymer ?
#
loop_
_entity_poly.entity_id
_entity_poly.type
_entity_poly.pdbx_seq_one_letter_code
_entity_poly.pdbx_strand_id
1 'polypeptide(L)'
;GAVFTPQLLQLSGVGPRPHLEKLRVNVVSDLPVGENFTDRLVQPLAILSPVEIPVTVGFTVAVVPKDSVVIEGVGGGHIAEELGIASVAMVKPKLRTAVLRPLIKTAFELLPKRLNQFFNNMIQPVALQTDTHSRGSVMARGTRVSELPRVTVNYFADSRDWQSAQQRLDALIQLVNTDALANYTRKKRGKGEEFIHNPQLEKFVRESAPEMIPALRCFFKTPGNEDLTLLTVPCLPVTSDPQQGKDKFIRNYIVSSYHYFGTA
;
A
#
# COMPACT_ATOMS: atom_id res chain seq x y z
N GLY A 1 -5.53 19.33 -9.60
CA GLY A 1 -4.70 18.13 -9.35
C GLY A 1 -5.02 17.04 -10.37
N ALA A 2 -4.22 15.98 -10.43
CA ALA A 2 -4.25 14.99 -11.52
C ALA A 2 -5.59 14.26 -11.74
N VAL A 3 -6.50 14.26 -10.76
CA VAL A 3 -7.84 13.66 -10.91
C VAL A 3 -8.89 14.69 -11.37
N PHE A 4 -9.06 15.79 -10.63
CA PHE A 4 -10.15 16.73 -10.90
C PHE A 4 -9.86 17.77 -11.98
N THR A 5 -8.58 18.07 -12.26
CA THR A 5 -8.23 19.02 -13.35
C THR A 5 -8.68 18.51 -14.73
N PRO A 6 -8.42 17.25 -15.13
CA PRO A 6 -8.96 16.69 -16.37
C PRO A 6 -10.49 16.76 -16.45
N GLN A 7 -11.19 16.46 -15.35
CA GLN A 7 -12.65 16.57 -15.30
C GLN A 7 -13.10 18.00 -15.57
N LEU A 8 -12.52 18.99 -14.88
CA LEU A 8 -12.89 20.39 -15.06
C LEU A 8 -12.66 20.86 -16.50
N LEU A 9 -11.53 20.49 -17.11
CA LEU A 9 -11.22 20.79 -18.51
C LEU A 9 -12.25 20.16 -19.45
N GLN A 10 -12.54 18.87 -19.28
CA GLN A 10 -13.53 18.15 -20.10
C GLN A 10 -14.92 18.80 -19.98
N LEU A 11 -15.36 19.16 -18.77
CA LEU A 11 -16.63 19.86 -18.53
C LEU A 11 -16.66 21.27 -19.13
N SER A 12 -15.49 21.88 -19.32
CA SER A 12 -15.32 23.19 -19.96
C SER A 12 -15.17 23.10 -21.49
N GLY A 13 -15.33 21.90 -22.06
CA GLY A 13 -15.23 21.68 -23.51
C GLY A 13 -13.80 21.44 -24.03
N VAL A 14 -12.83 21.18 -23.15
CA VAL A 14 -11.43 20.88 -23.51
C VAL A 14 -11.12 19.42 -23.20
N GLY A 15 -11.07 18.58 -24.22
CA GLY A 15 -10.86 17.14 -24.08
C GLY A 15 -11.21 16.36 -25.35
N PRO A 16 -11.17 15.01 -25.31
CA PRO A 16 -11.37 14.20 -26.51
C PRO A 16 -12.77 14.42 -27.07
N ARG A 17 -12.87 14.93 -28.30
CA ARG A 17 -14.16 15.25 -28.95
C ARG A 17 -15.21 14.16 -28.82
N PRO A 18 -14.93 12.87 -29.14
CA PRO A 18 -15.94 11.81 -29.02
C PRO A 18 -16.49 11.65 -27.60
N HIS A 19 -15.67 11.91 -26.58
CA HIS A 19 -16.08 11.85 -25.18
C HIS A 19 -16.96 13.05 -24.80
N LEU A 20 -16.57 14.26 -25.19
CA LEU A 20 -17.31 15.49 -24.92
C LEU A 20 -18.71 15.47 -25.56
N GLU A 21 -18.79 15.04 -26.82
CA GLU A 21 -20.05 14.92 -27.56
C GLU A 21 -21.00 13.91 -26.89
N LYS A 22 -20.47 12.79 -26.39
CA LYS A 22 -21.24 11.80 -25.62
C LYS A 22 -21.83 12.39 -24.34
N LEU A 23 -21.12 13.31 -23.69
CA LEU A 23 -21.59 14.03 -22.50
C LEU A 23 -22.48 15.24 -22.83
N ARG A 24 -22.67 15.55 -24.12
CA ARG A 24 -23.36 16.75 -24.61
C ARG A 24 -22.73 18.06 -24.13
N VAL A 25 -21.39 18.08 -24.07
CA VAL A 25 -20.60 19.29 -23.79
C VAL A 25 -20.14 19.89 -25.10
N ASN A 26 -20.27 21.21 -25.26
CA ASN A 26 -19.78 21.92 -26.44
C ASN A 26 -18.25 21.81 -26.52
N VAL A 27 -17.74 21.37 -27.67
CA VAL A 27 -16.30 21.20 -27.87
C VAL A 27 -15.64 22.56 -28.15
N VAL A 28 -14.83 23.02 -27.21
CA VAL A 28 -13.97 24.20 -27.34
C VAL A 28 -12.63 23.82 -27.95
N SER A 29 -12.04 22.71 -27.50
CA SER A 29 -10.77 22.21 -28.01
C SER A 29 -10.67 20.68 -27.90
N ASP A 30 -10.22 20.05 -28.98
CA ASP A 30 -10.06 18.60 -29.10
C ASP A 30 -8.62 18.20 -28.74
N LEU A 31 -8.43 17.79 -27.49
CA LEU A 31 -7.13 17.44 -26.90
C LEU A 31 -7.25 16.15 -26.08
N PRO A 32 -6.19 15.35 -25.91
CA PRO A 32 -6.22 14.08 -25.16
C PRO A 32 -6.28 14.29 -23.63
N VAL A 33 -7.10 15.24 -23.15
CA VAL A 33 -7.25 15.55 -21.73
C VAL A 33 -7.79 14.35 -20.98
N GLY A 34 -7.06 13.93 -19.94
CA GLY A 34 -7.42 12.79 -19.12
C GLY A 34 -6.84 11.47 -19.62
N GLU A 35 -6.16 11.44 -20.77
CA GLU A 35 -5.37 10.28 -21.19
C GLU A 35 -3.96 10.30 -20.57
N ASN A 36 -3.19 9.22 -20.68
CA ASN A 36 -1.82 9.10 -20.15
C ASN A 36 -1.72 9.26 -18.61
N PHE A 37 -2.78 8.92 -17.88
CA PHE A 37 -2.78 8.95 -16.42
C PHE A 37 -1.84 7.89 -15.86
N THR A 38 -0.98 8.28 -14.94
CA THR A 38 -0.04 7.39 -14.25
C THR A 38 -0.26 7.49 -12.75
N ASP A 39 -0.39 6.34 -12.11
CA ASP A 39 -0.37 6.23 -10.66
C ASP A 39 0.81 5.38 -10.24
N ARG A 40 1.72 6.01 -9.49
CA ARG A 40 2.93 5.38 -9.02
C ARG A 40 2.62 4.47 -7.85
N LEU A 41 3.01 3.21 -7.96
CA LEU A 41 2.88 2.26 -6.87
C LEU A 41 4.04 2.33 -5.87
N VAL A 42 3.77 1.87 -4.65
CA VAL A 42 4.78 1.50 -3.66
C VAL A 42 4.53 0.08 -3.20
N GLN A 43 5.61 -0.67 -2.96
CA GLN A 43 5.52 -1.94 -2.25
C GLN A 43 5.65 -1.66 -0.75
N PRO A 44 4.64 -1.99 0.07
CA PRO A 44 4.68 -1.74 1.50
C PRO A 44 5.17 -2.97 2.27
N LEU A 45 6.08 -2.77 3.21
CA LEU A 45 6.42 -3.78 4.21
C LEU A 45 6.82 -3.09 5.51
N ALA A 46 6.05 -3.29 6.59
CA ALA A 46 6.43 -2.80 7.90
C ALA A 46 6.94 -3.94 8.78
N ILE A 47 7.91 -3.65 9.64
CA ILE A 47 8.35 -4.53 10.73
C ILE A 47 7.93 -3.93 12.06
N LEU A 48 7.67 -4.80 13.04
CA LEU A 48 7.47 -4.36 14.42
C LEU A 48 8.77 -4.45 15.21
N SER A 49 9.03 -3.42 16.02
CA SER A 49 10.25 -3.29 16.79
C SER A 49 10.07 -3.75 18.24
N PRO A 50 11.06 -4.46 18.81
CA PRO A 50 11.12 -4.76 20.24
C PRO A 50 11.34 -3.52 21.11
N VAL A 51 11.95 -2.49 20.53
CA VAL A 51 12.27 -1.20 21.18
C VAL A 51 11.42 -0.08 20.60
N GLU A 52 11.27 1.01 21.36
CA GLU A 52 10.56 2.20 20.92
C GLU A 52 11.28 2.84 19.73
N ILE A 53 10.50 3.23 18.72
CA ILE A 53 11.02 3.90 17.52
C ILE A 53 10.49 5.34 17.51
N PRO A 54 11.35 6.36 17.50
CA PRO A 54 10.91 7.74 17.42
C PRO A 54 10.21 8.00 16.08
N VAL A 55 9.25 8.93 16.08
CA VAL A 55 8.58 9.36 14.85
C VAL A 55 9.61 10.00 13.92
N THR A 56 9.77 9.46 12.72
CA THR A 56 10.60 10.05 11.66
C THR A 56 9.80 10.16 10.37
N VAL A 57 9.84 11.34 9.75
CA VAL A 57 9.27 11.54 8.40
C VAL A 57 10.27 11.00 7.38
N GLY A 58 9.75 10.34 6.34
CA GLY A 58 10.57 9.60 5.38
C GLY A 58 11.69 10.42 4.77
N PHE A 59 12.92 9.99 4.99
CA PHE A 59 14.07 10.34 4.15
C PHE A 59 14.22 9.24 3.08
N THR A 60 14.70 9.57 1.89
CA THR A 60 15.16 8.56 0.94
C THR A 60 16.42 7.91 1.50
N VAL A 61 16.35 6.65 1.93
CA VAL A 61 17.40 6.05 2.77
C VAL A 61 18.36 5.18 1.95
N ALA A 62 17.94 4.65 0.79
CA ALA A 62 18.80 3.79 -0.02
C ALA A 62 18.41 3.76 -1.50
N VAL A 63 19.44 3.82 -2.35
CA VAL A 63 19.42 3.24 -3.70
C VAL A 63 20.16 1.91 -3.59
N VAL A 64 19.47 0.78 -3.74
CA VAL A 64 20.14 -0.52 -3.79
C VAL A 64 20.93 -0.59 -5.11
N PRO A 65 22.28 -0.53 -5.11
CA PRO A 65 23.06 -0.19 -6.31
C PRO A 65 22.92 -1.21 -7.45
N LYS A 66 22.57 -2.46 -7.13
CA LYS A 66 22.44 -3.53 -8.12
C LYS A 66 21.13 -3.46 -8.92
N ASP A 67 20.08 -2.85 -8.35
CA ASP A 67 18.71 -2.92 -8.89
C ASP A 67 18.02 -1.54 -9.01
N SER A 68 18.72 -0.43 -8.70
CA SER A 68 18.18 0.94 -8.73
C SER A 68 16.87 1.11 -7.95
N VAL A 69 16.65 0.28 -6.93
CA VAL A 69 15.45 0.34 -6.09
C VAL A 69 15.60 1.49 -5.09
N VAL A 70 14.64 2.41 -5.14
CA VAL A 70 14.54 3.54 -4.20
C VAL A 70 13.65 3.13 -3.03
N ILE A 71 14.18 3.25 -1.81
CA ILE A 71 13.47 2.95 -0.57
C ILE A 71 13.33 4.22 0.27
N GLU A 72 12.10 4.50 0.70
CA GLU A 72 11.79 5.49 1.72
C GLU A 72 11.39 4.77 3.01
N GLY A 73 11.71 5.32 4.17
CA GLY A 73 11.44 4.69 5.46
C GLY A 73 10.80 5.64 6.45
N VAL A 74 9.67 5.25 7.01
CA VAL A 74 9.03 5.96 8.14
C VAL A 74 9.25 5.15 9.41
N GLY A 75 9.80 5.78 10.45
CA GLY A 75 9.95 5.18 11.77
C GLY A 75 8.87 5.69 12.73
N GLY A 76 8.38 4.79 13.59
CA GLY A 76 7.43 5.14 14.63
C GLY A 76 6.09 5.66 14.10
N GLY A 77 5.40 6.42 14.96
CA GLY A 77 4.08 6.98 14.68
C GLY A 77 2.95 6.02 15.03
N HIS A 78 1.74 6.55 15.18
CA HIS A 78 0.59 5.68 15.43
C HIS A 78 0.16 5.01 14.12
N ILE A 79 -0.03 3.68 14.14
CA ILE A 79 -0.52 2.91 12.98
C ILE A 79 -1.87 3.45 12.46
N ALA A 80 -2.62 4.13 13.34
CA ALA A 80 -3.91 4.75 13.09
C ALA A 80 -3.85 6.26 12.74
N GLU A 81 -2.67 6.90 12.82
CA GLU A 81 -2.49 8.31 12.46
C GLU A 81 -1.86 8.47 11.07
N GLU A 82 -1.95 9.69 10.53
CA GLU A 82 -2.22 10.04 9.13
C GLU A 82 -1.22 9.59 8.04
N LEU A 83 -0.17 8.83 8.37
CA LEU A 83 0.95 8.52 7.48
C LEU A 83 1.26 7.01 7.31
N GLY A 84 0.45 6.12 7.91
CA GLY A 84 0.70 4.68 7.80
C GLY A 84 0.41 4.10 6.42
N ILE A 85 1.38 4.08 5.50
CA ILE A 85 1.30 3.21 4.31
C ILE A 85 0.95 1.78 4.75
N ALA A 86 1.46 1.33 5.91
CA ALA A 86 1.09 0.07 6.53
C ALA A 86 -0.43 -0.08 6.79
N SER A 87 -1.14 0.97 7.23
CA SER A 87 -2.57 0.88 7.57
C SER A 87 -3.46 0.71 6.35
N VAL A 88 -3.13 1.41 5.27
CA VAL A 88 -3.79 1.23 3.97
C VAL A 88 -3.41 -0.11 3.34
N ALA A 89 -2.15 -0.55 3.53
CA ALA A 89 -1.67 -1.83 3.05
C ALA A 89 -2.34 -3.02 3.76
N MET A 90 -2.88 -2.88 4.97
CA MET A 90 -3.55 -4.01 5.66
C MET A 90 -4.85 -4.48 4.99
N VAL A 91 -5.49 -3.61 4.21
CA VAL A 91 -6.78 -3.91 3.57
C VAL A 91 -6.62 -3.90 2.05
N LYS A 92 -7.19 -4.92 1.40
CA LYS A 92 -7.11 -5.05 -0.07
C LYS A 92 -7.73 -3.84 -0.76
N PRO A 93 -7.16 -3.34 -1.88
CA PRO A 93 -7.66 -2.15 -2.59
C PRO A 93 -9.17 -2.15 -2.82
N LYS A 94 -9.73 -3.27 -3.25
CA LYS A 94 -11.17 -3.41 -3.55
C LYS A 94 -12.11 -3.25 -2.34
N LEU A 95 -11.57 -3.30 -1.12
CA LEU A 95 -12.31 -3.18 0.14
C LEU A 95 -12.09 -1.80 0.80
N ARG A 96 -11.25 -0.94 0.21
CA ARG A 96 -10.95 0.39 0.75
C ARG A 96 -12.08 1.35 0.39
N THR A 97 -12.92 1.64 1.38
CA THR A 97 -14.02 2.60 1.29
C THR A 97 -13.71 3.87 2.07
N ALA A 98 -14.47 4.94 1.86
CA ALA A 98 -14.31 6.19 2.61
C ALA A 98 -14.50 5.99 4.14
N VAL A 99 -15.33 5.03 4.55
CA VAL A 99 -15.61 4.73 5.97
C VAL A 99 -14.58 3.80 6.61
N LEU A 100 -13.71 3.16 5.81
CA LEU A 100 -12.71 2.22 6.33
C LEU A 100 -11.70 2.93 7.24
N ARG A 101 -11.22 4.11 6.84
CA ARG A 101 -10.23 4.88 7.60
C ARG A 101 -10.72 5.27 9.00
N PRO A 102 -11.90 5.91 9.17
CA PRO A 102 -12.41 6.20 10.51
C PRO A 102 -12.67 4.92 11.32
N LEU A 103 -13.13 3.84 10.69
CA LEU A 103 -13.35 2.56 11.37
C LEU A 103 -12.05 1.96 11.91
N ILE A 104 -10.99 1.92 11.09
CA ILE A 104 -9.66 1.46 11.53
C ILE A 104 -9.15 2.34 12.67
N LYS A 105 -9.26 3.67 12.53
CA LYS A 105 -8.83 4.61 13.58
C LYS A 105 -9.53 4.32 14.91
N THR A 106 -10.86 4.26 14.92
CA THR A 106 -11.63 3.95 16.13
C THR A 106 -11.28 2.58 16.69
N ALA A 107 -11.11 1.57 15.85
CA ALA A 107 -10.70 0.23 16.29
C ALA A 107 -9.35 0.27 17.02
N PHE A 108 -8.34 0.94 16.47
CA PHE A 108 -7.03 1.05 17.10
C PHE A 108 -7.03 1.93 18.37
N GLU A 109 -7.90 2.93 18.47
CA GLU A 109 -8.11 3.71 19.70
C GLU A 109 -8.75 2.88 20.82
N LEU A 110 -9.60 1.91 20.47
CA LEU A 110 -10.23 0.97 21.41
C LEU A 110 -9.31 -0.19 21.83
N LEU A 111 -8.20 -0.40 21.14
CA LEU A 111 -7.23 -1.43 21.53
C LEU A 111 -6.63 -1.10 22.91
N PRO A 112 -6.40 -2.12 23.76
CA PRO A 112 -5.65 -1.95 25.00
C PRO A 112 -4.32 -1.22 24.73
N LYS A 113 -3.95 -0.26 25.60
CA LYS A 113 -2.75 0.59 25.40
C LYS A 113 -1.48 -0.19 25.02
N ARG A 114 -1.26 -1.35 25.67
CA ARG A 114 -0.12 -2.24 25.37
C ARG A 114 -0.15 -2.80 23.94
N LEU A 115 -1.33 -3.18 23.45
CA LEU A 115 -1.52 -3.66 22.08
C LEU A 115 -1.39 -2.53 21.06
N ASN A 116 -1.91 -1.34 21.38
CA ASN A 116 -1.74 -0.18 20.52
C ASN A 116 -0.25 0.20 20.39
N GLN A 117 0.48 0.31 21.52
CA GLN A 117 1.93 0.55 21.52
C GLN A 117 2.72 -0.52 20.76
N PHE A 118 2.29 -1.78 20.81
CA PHE A 118 2.91 -2.86 20.05
C PHE A 118 2.88 -2.60 18.53
N PHE A 119 1.79 -2.03 18.00
CA PHE A 119 1.69 -1.68 16.58
C PHE A 119 2.36 -0.35 16.23
N ASN A 120 2.44 0.60 17.17
CA ASN A 120 3.02 1.93 16.93
C ASN A 120 4.56 1.91 16.90
N ASN A 121 5.19 0.90 17.51
CA ASN A 121 6.62 0.66 17.39
C ASN A 121 6.95 -0.06 16.08
N MET A 122 6.76 0.62 14.96
CA MET A 122 7.03 0.06 13.63
C MET A 122 8.08 0.84 12.85
N ILE A 123 8.78 0.11 11.99
CA ILE A 123 9.62 0.68 10.93
C ILE A 123 8.97 0.28 9.61
N GLN A 124 8.66 1.27 8.77
CA GLN A 124 7.89 1.11 7.54
C GLN A 124 8.75 1.48 6.32
N PRO A 125 9.62 0.58 5.85
CA PRO A 125 10.24 0.75 4.55
C PRO A 125 9.21 0.54 3.42
N VAL A 126 9.28 1.42 2.42
CA VAL A 126 8.45 1.36 1.21
C VAL A 126 9.35 1.48 -0.01
N ALA A 127 9.21 0.53 -0.94
CA ALA A 127 9.98 0.56 -2.17
C ALA A 127 9.16 1.24 -3.26
N LEU A 128 9.72 2.33 -3.81
CA LEU A 128 9.04 3.20 -4.76
C LEU A 128 9.14 2.68 -6.19
N GLN A 129 8.01 2.55 -6.89
CA GLN A 129 7.99 2.22 -8.31
C GLN A 129 8.20 3.45 -9.19
N THR A 130 9.42 4.00 -9.17
CA THR A 130 9.81 5.22 -9.90
C THR A 130 9.70 5.12 -11.43
N ASP A 131 9.62 3.91 -11.97
CA ASP A 131 9.61 3.56 -13.39
C ASP A 131 8.25 2.97 -13.81
N THR A 132 7.15 3.66 -13.54
CA THR A 132 5.80 3.16 -13.89
C THR A 132 5.51 3.35 -15.39
N HIS A 133 5.14 2.27 -16.08
CA HIS A 133 4.90 2.22 -17.54
C HIS A 133 3.43 2.07 -17.91
N SER A 134 2.62 1.41 -17.06
CA SER A 134 1.18 1.33 -17.22
C SER A 134 0.55 2.72 -17.32
N ARG A 135 -0.40 2.86 -18.26
CA ARG A 135 -1.16 4.08 -18.49
C ARG A 135 -2.65 3.83 -18.36
N GLY A 136 -3.29 4.78 -17.72
CA GLY A 136 -4.72 4.82 -17.51
C GLY A 136 -5.35 6.10 -18.03
N SER A 137 -6.52 6.42 -17.50
CA SER A 137 -7.26 7.63 -17.86
C SER A 137 -8.13 8.17 -16.73
N VAL A 138 -8.46 9.46 -16.82
CA VAL A 138 -9.41 10.14 -15.95
C VAL A 138 -10.46 10.82 -16.83
N MET A 139 -11.70 10.33 -16.78
CA MET A 139 -12.78 10.74 -17.67
C MET A 139 -13.99 11.19 -16.88
N ALA A 140 -14.57 12.34 -17.24
CA ALA A 140 -15.82 12.81 -16.68
C ALA A 140 -16.94 11.80 -16.96
N ARG A 141 -17.84 11.60 -15.99
CA ARG A 141 -18.96 10.65 -16.12
C ARG A 141 -20.27 11.30 -16.56
N GLY A 142 -20.42 12.57 -16.23
CA GLY A 142 -21.59 13.41 -16.49
C GLY A 142 -21.16 14.87 -16.47
N THR A 143 -22.13 15.79 -16.53
CA THR A 143 -21.88 17.23 -16.64
C THR A 143 -21.77 17.96 -15.30
N ARG A 144 -22.02 17.26 -14.18
CA ARG A 144 -21.95 17.85 -12.83
C ARG A 144 -20.54 17.70 -12.28
N VAL A 145 -19.95 18.81 -11.84
CA VAL A 145 -18.62 18.82 -11.19
C VAL A 145 -18.60 17.97 -9.92
N SER A 146 -19.74 17.87 -9.22
CA SER A 146 -19.88 17.03 -8.02
C SER A 146 -19.91 15.53 -8.30
N GLU A 147 -20.07 15.10 -9.56
CA GLU A 147 -20.03 13.70 -9.94
C GLU A 147 -18.57 13.25 -10.09
N LEU A 148 -18.13 12.26 -9.33
CA LEU A 148 -16.73 11.82 -9.37
C LEU A 148 -16.36 11.29 -10.77
N PRO A 149 -15.18 11.64 -11.31
CA PRO A 149 -14.75 11.14 -12.60
C PRO A 149 -14.45 9.63 -12.51
N ARG A 150 -14.51 8.95 -13.66
CA ARG A 150 -14.01 7.58 -13.78
C ARG A 150 -12.49 7.63 -13.91
N VAL A 151 -11.81 7.10 -12.91
CA VAL A 151 -10.35 6.91 -12.92
C VAL A 151 -10.06 5.46 -13.24
N THR A 152 -9.22 5.23 -14.24
CA THR A 152 -8.68 3.92 -14.62
C THR A 152 -7.17 4.02 -14.60
N VAL A 153 -6.48 3.03 -14.05
CA VAL A 153 -5.02 3.08 -13.90
C VAL A 153 -4.30 1.99 -14.70
N ASN A 154 -4.96 0.84 -14.87
CA ASN A 154 -4.41 -0.32 -15.58
C ASN A 154 -3.08 -0.83 -14.97
N TYR A 155 -3.02 -0.98 -13.65
CA TYR A 155 -1.83 -1.54 -12.99
C TYR A 155 -1.38 -2.84 -13.66
N PHE A 156 -0.08 -2.94 -13.96
CA PHE A 156 0.54 -4.12 -14.56
C PHE A 156 0.02 -4.50 -15.95
N ALA A 157 -0.67 -3.60 -16.65
CA ALA A 157 -0.94 -3.76 -18.07
C ALA A 157 0.35 -3.80 -18.90
N ASP A 158 1.39 -3.07 -18.47
CA ASP A 158 2.75 -3.28 -18.94
C ASP A 158 3.47 -4.30 -18.03
N SER A 159 4.09 -5.31 -18.64
CA SER A 159 4.76 -6.39 -17.90
C SER A 159 6.00 -5.92 -17.14
N ARG A 160 6.62 -4.80 -17.55
CA ARG A 160 7.77 -4.21 -16.85
C ARG A 160 7.39 -3.76 -15.44
N ASP A 161 6.18 -3.24 -15.28
CA ASP A 161 5.69 -2.82 -13.95
C ASP A 161 5.54 -3.98 -12.99
N TRP A 162 5.23 -5.17 -13.51
CA TRP A 162 5.11 -6.37 -12.70
C TRP A 162 6.47 -6.87 -12.21
N GLN A 163 7.45 -6.92 -13.12
CA GLN A 163 8.83 -7.30 -12.79
C GLN A 163 9.45 -6.30 -11.79
N SER A 164 9.24 -5.01 -12.04
CA SER A 164 9.64 -3.89 -11.18
C SER A 164 9.07 -4.02 -9.76
N ALA A 165 7.79 -4.40 -9.62
CA ALA A 165 7.15 -4.62 -8.32
C ALA A 165 7.72 -5.84 -7.58
N GLN A 166 8.01 -6.94 -8.29
CA GLN A 166 8.59 -8.15 -7.69
C GLN A 166 10.00 -7.87 -7.13
N GLN A 167 10.87 -7.23 -7.92
CA GLN A 167 12.22 -6.84 -7.48
C GLN A 167 12.20 -5.95 -6.24
N ARG A 168 11.26 -5.00 -6.18
CA ARG A 168 11.10 -4.09 -5.05
C ARG A 168 10.67 -4.78 -3.78
N LEU A 169 9.76 -5.74 -3.88
CA LEU A 169 9.39 -6.57 -2.74
C LEU A 169 10.56 -7.44 -2.27
N ASP A 170 11.32 -8.03 -3.20
CA ASP A 170 12.51 -8.82 -2.87
C ASP A 170 13.56 -7.96 -2.15
N ALA A 171 13.77 -6.70 -2.58
CA ALA A 171 14.66 -5.75 -1.92
C ALA A 171 14.19 -5.37 -0.50
N LEU A 172 12.88 -5.20 -0.28
CA LEU A 172 12.34 -4.98 1.06
C LEU A 172 12.54 -6.19 1.97
N ILE A 173 12.31 -7.40 1.45
CA ILE A 173 12.53 -8.64 2.20
C ILE A 173 14.01 -8.77 2.56
N GLN A 174 14.93 -8.48 1.63
CA GLN A 174 16.36 -8.47 1.91
C GLN A 174 16.72 -7.44 2.98
N LEU A 175 16.20 -6.21 2.88
CA LEU A 175 16.44 -5.13 3.84
C LEU A 175 16.06 -5.54 5.26
N VAL A 176 14.83 -6.04 5.47
CA VAL A 176 14.34 -6.42 6.81
C VAL A 176 15.04 -7.63 7.40
N ASN A 177 15.80 -8.38 6.60
CA ASN A 177 16.62 -9.52 7.05
C ASN A 177 18.10 -9.15 7.29
N THR A 178 18.49 -7.88 7.16
CA THR A 178 19.87 -7.45 7.42
C THR A 178 20.21 -7.45 8.91
N ASP A 179 21.49 -7.67 9.24
CA ASP A 179 22.00 -7.59 10.61
C ASP A 179 21.79 -6.21 11.25
N ALA A 180 21.81 -5.15 10.44
CA ALA A 180 21.55 -3.78 10.89
C ALA A 180 20.15 -3.61 11.50
N LEU A 181 19.16 -4.38 11.05
CA LEU A 181 17.79 -4.37 11.57
C LEU A 181 17.51 -5.50 12.58
N ALA A 182 18.51 -6.33 12.93
CA ALA A 182 18.30 -7.48 13.81
C ALA A 182 17.77 -7.08 15.20
N ASN A 183 18.26 -5.97 15.75
CA ASN A 183 17.81 -5.45 17.05
C ASN A 183 16.48 -4.68 16.99
N TYR A 184 15.98 -4.40 15.79
CA TYR A 184 14.75 -3.63 15.54
C TYR A 184 13.62 -4.47 14.96
N THR A 185 13.81 -5.77 14.80
CA THR A 185 12.84 -6.66 14.17
C THR A 185 12.39 -7.73 15.15
N ARG A 186 11.09 -7.75 15.47
CA ARG A 186 10.49 -8.84 16.25
C ARG A 186 10.43 -10.11 15.43
N LYS A 187 11.06 -11.16 15.95
CA LYS A 187 10.95 -12.51 15.42
C LYS A 187 9.74 -13.21 16.03
N LYS A 188 9.08 -14.06 15.24
CA LYS A 188 7.95 -14.89 15.69
C LYS A 188 8.42 -16.15 16.44
N ARG A 189 9.67 -16.61 16.19
CA ARG A 189 10.31 -17.72 16.90
C ARG A 189 11.85 -17.59 16.90
N GLY A 190 12.46 -17.92 18.04
CA GLY A 190 13.86 -18.33 18.20
C GLY A 190 13.92 -19.71 18.89
N LYS A 191 15.10 -20.35 18.94
CA LYS A 191 15.28 -21.56 19.77
C LYS A 191 14.99 -21.20 21.24
N GLY A 192 13.83 -21.61 21.76
CA GLY A 192 13.46 -21.51 23.18
C GLY A 192 12.46 -20.42 23.58
N GLU A 193 11.88 -19.65 22.66
CA GLU A 193 10.96 -18.55 23.02
C GLU A 193 9.51 -18.76 22.54
N GLU A 194 8.57 -18.29 23.37
CA GLU A 194 7.13 -18.45 23.16
C GLU A 194 6.61 -17.64 21.97
N PHE A 195 5.75 -18.29 21.20
CA PHE A 195 4.99 -17.73 20.09
C PHE A 195 4.22 -16.48 20.57
N ILE A 196 4.34 -15.35 19.89
CA ILE A 196 3.48 -14.16 20.12
C ILE A 196 2.08 -14.49 19.59
N HIS A 197 1.34 -15.34 20.30
CA HIS A 197 -0.08 -15.53 20.10
C HIS A 197 -0.75 -14.63 21.11
N ASN A 198 -1.47 -13.63 20.62
CA ASN A 198 -2.30 -12.80 21.46
C ASN A 198 -3.77 -13.13 21.17
N PRO A 199 -4.43 -14.00 21.98
CA PRO A 199 -5.83 -14.35 21.79
C PRO A 199 -6.76 -13.14 21.81
N GLN A 200 -6.40 -12.10 22.58
CA GLN A 200 -7.19 -10.87 22.66
C GLN A 200 -7.12 -10.08 21.34
N LEU A 201 -5.92 -9.99 20.74
CA LEU A 201 -5.75 -9.39 19.42
C LEU A 201 -6.50 -10.17 18.34
N GLU A 202 -6.43 -11.50 18.37
CA GLU A 202 -7.15 -12.33 17.40
C GLU A 202 -8.66 -12.14 17.50
N LYS A 203 -9.21 -12.21 18.72
CA LYS A 203 -10.63 -11.96 18.97
C LYS A 203 -11.03 -10.57 18.48
N PHE A 204 -10.25 -9.55 18.85
CA PHE A 204 -10.51 -8.18 18.47
C PHE A 204 -10.54 -7.98 16.95
N VAL A 205 -9.54 -8.48 16.22
CA VAL A 205 -9.48 -8.34 14.76
C VAL A 205 -10.64 -9.07 14.09
N ARG A 206 -11.01 -10.26 14.58
CA ARG A 206 -12.16 -11.02 14.05
C ARG A 206 -13.49 -10.29 14.24
N GLU A 207 -13.67 -9.62 15.37
CA GLU A 207 -14.91 -8.92 15.70
C GLU A 207 -14.99 -7.51 15.08
N SER A 208 -13.88 -6.77 15.06
CA SER A 208 -13.87 -5.34 14.75
C SER A 208 -13.35 -5.02 13.35
N ALA A 209 -12.50 -5.87 12.77
CA ALA A 209 -11.89 -5.63 11.46
C ALA A 209 -11.44 -6.93 10.76
N PRO A 210 -12.37 -7.84 10.45
CA PRO A 210 -12.05 -9.16 9.86
C PRO A 210 -11.25 -9.04 8.55
N GLU A 211 -11.35 -7.91 7.88
CA GLU A 211 -10.72 -7.66 6.58
C GLU A 211 -9.21 -7.50 6.68
N MET A 212 -8.70 -7.23 7.90
CA MET A 212 -7.27 -7.16 8.21
C MET A 212 -6.67 -8.52 8.56
N ILE A 213 -7.48 -9.56 8.80
CA ILE A 213 -6.98 -10.91 9.16
C ILE A 213 -5.91 -11.42 8.19
N PRO A 214 -6.08 -11.33 6.85
CA PRO A 214 -5.05 -11.80 5.92
C PRO A 214 -3.71 -11.07 6.09
N ALA A 215 -3.75 -9.77 6.38
CA ALA A 215 -2.56 -8.94 6.59
C ALA A 215 -1.93 -9.13 7.97
N LEU A 216 -2.67 -9.68 8.94
CA LEU A 216 -2.21 -9.93 10.31
C LEU A 216 -2.07 -11.42 10.65
N ARG A 217 -2.20 -12.33 9.68
CA ARG A 217 -2.17 -13.78 9.94
C ARG A 217 -0.92 -14.29 10.65
N CYS A 218 0.22 -13.61 10.48
CA CYS A 218 1.48 -13.97 11.12
C CYS A 218 1.48 -13.73 12.63
N PHE A 219 0.53 -12.96 13.16
CA PHE A 219 0.30 -12.73 14.59
C PHE A 219 -0.56 -13.80 15.27
N PHE A 220 -1.16 -14.71 14.48
CA PHE A 220 -2.09 -15.73 14.97
C PHE A 220 -1.52 -17.13 14.82
N LYS A 221 -1.96 -18.05 15.70
CA LYS A 221 -1.61 -19.46 15.63
C LYS A 221 -2.51 -20.14 14.61
N THR A 222 -2.07 -20.18 13.36
CA THR A 222 -2.78 -20.87 12.27
C THR A 222 -1.91 -21.99 11.68
N PRO A 223 -2.50 -23.12 11.28
CA PRO A 223 -1.78 -24.18 10.56
C PRO A 223 -1.03 -23.61 9.35
N GLY A 224 0.23 -24.02 9.16
CA GLY A 224 1.05 -23.58 8.03
C GLY A 224 1.71 -22.20 8.19
N ASN A 225 1.67 -21.58 9.37
CA ASN A 225 2.39 -20.33 9.70
C ASN A 225 3.56 -20.57 10.68
N GLU A 226 4.04 -21.81 10.75
CA GLU A 226 5.05 -22.30 11.71
C GLU A 226 6.48 -21.89 11.35
N ASP A 227 6.76 -21.74 10.04
CA ASP A 227 8.06 -21.34 9.49
C ASP A 227 8.27 -19.83 9.42
N LEU A 228 7.25 -19.03 9.79
CA LEU A 228 7.38 -17.58 9.83
C LEU A 228 8.34 -17.20 10.94
N THR A 229 9.47 -16.60 10.56
CA THR A 229 10.47 -16.09 11.50
C THR A 229 10.29 -14.61 11.81
N LEU A 230 9.64 -13.83 10.93
CA LEU A 230 9.49 -12.38 11.05
C LEU A 230 8.02 -11.94 11.19
N LEU A 231 7.76 -10.98 12.08
CA LEU A 231 6.47 -10.29 12.17
C LEU A 231 6.48 -9.05 11.28
N THR A 232 5.68 -9.09 10.21
CA THR A 232 5.55 -8.02 9.22
C THR A 232 4.09 -7.57 9.05
N VAL A 233 3.89 -6.32 8.61
CA VAL A 233 2.57 -5.77 8.27
C VAL A 233 2.65 -5.10 6.89
N PRO A 234 1.94 -5.61 5.86
CA PRO A 234 1.20 -6.86 5.85
C PRO A 234 2.12 -8.08 6.02
N CYS A 235 1.59 -9.15 6.60
CA CYS A 235 2.33 -10.40 6.76
C CYS A 235 2.73 -11.00 5.41
N LEU A 236 4.02 -11.31 5.27
CA LEU A 236 4.57 -11.97 4.08
C LEU A 236 3.86 -13.31 3.75
N PRO A 237 3.90 -13.74 2.47
CA PRO A 237 3.39 -15.03 2.03
C PRO A 237 4.06 -16.20 2.78
N VAL A 238 3.29 -17.05 3.48
CA VAL A 238 3.71 -18.40 3.88
C VAL A 238 3.13 -19.36 2.86
N THR A 239 4.00 -19.93 2.05
CA THR A 239 3.58 -20.75 0.90
C THR A 239 4.62 -21.81 0.61
N SER A 240 4.15 -23.00 0.23
CA SER A 240 4.97 -24.06 -0.38
C SER A 240 5.52 -23.66 -1.77
N ASP A 241 4.87 -22.70 -2.44
CA ASP A 241 5.32 -22.05 -3.67
C ASP A 241 5.61 -20.56 -3.42
N PRO A 242 6.88 -20.17 -3.21
CA PRO A 242 7.27 -18.79 -2.92
C PRO A 242 6.85 -17.78 -3.99
N GLN A 243 6.85 -18.17 -5.26
CA GLN A 243 6.58 -17.26 -6.37
C GLN A 243 5.09 -16.93 -6.44
N GLN A 244 4.22 -17.95 -6.34
CA GLN A 244 2.77 -17.74 -6.26
C GLN A 244 2.39 -16.92 -5.01
N GLY A 245 3.07 -17.15 -3.89
CA GLY A 245 2.90 -16.36 -2.67
C GLY A 245 3.23 -14.88 -2.88
N LYS A 246 4.36 -14.59 -3.52
CA LYS A 246 4.81 -13.24 -3.85
C LYS A 246 3.82 -12.51 -4.76
N ASP A 247 3.39 -13.17 -5.82
CA ASP A 247 2.43 -12.61 -6.78
C ASP A 247 1.10 -12.25 -6.11
N LYS A 248 0.62 -13.13 -5.23
CA LYS A 248 -0.58 -12.89 -4.44
C LYS A 248 -0.40 -11.74 -3.45
N PHE A 249 0.76 -11.60 -2.83
CA PHE A 249 1.07 -10.49 -1.92
C PHE A 249 0.99 -9.15 -2.66
N ILE A 250 1.72 -9.00 -3.77
CA ILE A 250 1.78 -7.76 -4.55
C ILE A 250 0.37 -7.32 -4.98
N ARG A 251 -0.45 -8.24 -5.50
CA ARG A 251 -1.83 -7.91 -5.95
C ARG A 251 -2.76 -7.52 -4.81
N ASN A 252 -2.59 -8.09 -3.62
CA ASN A 252 -3.46 -7.82 -2.49
C ASN A 252 -3.09 -6.52 -1.75
N TYR A 253 -1.84 -6.07 -1.87
CA TYR A 253 -1.31 -4.97 -1.06
C TYR A 253 -0.76 -3.81 -1.91
N ILE A 254 -1.35 -3.61 -3.09
CA ILE A 254 -1.10 -2.44 -3.94
C ILE A 254 -1.39 -1.16 -3.14
N VAL A 255 -0.43 -0.24 -3.07
CA VAL A 255 -0.60 1.09 -2.49
C VAL A 255 -0.21 2.13 -3.51
N SER A 256 -1.13 3.06 -3.76
CA SER A 256 -0.93 4.24 -4.60
C SER A 256 -0.14 5.29 -3.82
N SER A 257 0.71 6.05 -4.51
CA SER A 257 1.52 7.11 -3.89
C SER A 257 1.35 8.46 -4.58
N TYR A 258 1.71 8.59 -5.86
CA TYR A 258 1.60 9.84 -6.62
C TYR A 258 0.83 9.65 -7.92
N HIS A 259 -0.07 10.58 -8.20
CA HIS A 259 -0.85 10.66 -9.44
C HIS A 259 -0.31 11.78 -10.32
N TYR A 260 -0.02 11.47 -11.58
CA TYR A 260 0.44 12.46 -12.54
C TYR A 260 0.08 12.04 -13.97
N PHE A 261 0.25 12.97 -14.90
CA PHE A 261 0.19 12.69 -16.33
C PHE A 261 1.62 12.60 -16.84
N GLY A 262 1.96 11.51 -17.53
CA GLY A 262 3.27 11.39 -18.16
C GLY A 262 3.44 12.48 -19.22
N THR A 263 4.66 12.96 -19.43
CA THR A 263 4.97 13.70 -20.65
C THR A 263 4.88 12.73 -21.83
N ALA A 264 4.28 13.18 -22.92
CA ALA A 264 4.28 12.45 -24.19
C ALA A 264 5.69 12.33 -24.77
#